data_AF-A0A356WZN4-F1
#
_entry.id   AF-A0A356WZN4-F1
#
_cell.length_a   1.000
_cell.length_b   1.000
_cell.length_c   1.000
_cell.angle_alpha   90.00
_cell.angle_beta   90.00
_cell.angle_gamma   90.00
#
_symmetry.space_group_name_H-M   'P 1'
#
loop_
_entity.id
_entity.type
_entity.pdbx_description
1 polymer ?
#
loop_
_entity_poly.entity_id
_entity_poly.type
_entity_poly.pdbx_seq_one_letter_code
_entity_poly.pdbx_strand_id
1 'polypeptide(L)' 'LYQAMQSGTLHRNFMGYTAGATKVMIGLGMSAISDSWYSFAQNEKDLKDYEARVEAGKLPVFRGHL' A
#
# COMPACT_ATOMS: atom_id res chain seq x y z
N LEU A 1 -19.95 1.04 -6.62
CA LEU A 1 -19.23 0.12 -7.53
C LEU A 1 -19.94 -0.04 -8.88
N TYR A 2 -21.24 -0.37 -8.92
CA TYR A 2 -22.00 -0.55 -10.17
C TYR A 2 -21.91 0.61 -11.17
N GLN A 3 -22.12 1.85 -10.71
CA GLN A 3 -22.00 3.04 -11.57
C GLN A 3 -20.57 3.26 -12.11
N ALA A 4 -19.55 3.11 -11.26
CA ALA A 4 -18.14 3.23 -11.64
C ALA A 4 -17.68 2.15 -12.64
N MET A 5 -18.26 0.96 -12.54
CA MET A 5 -18.04 -0.13 -13.48
C MET A 5 -18.66 0.19 -14.85
N GLN A 6 -19.87 0.76 -14.89
CA GLN A 6 -20.50 1.20 -16.14
C GLN A 6 -19.77 2.40 -16.78
N SER A 7 -19.24 3.32 -15.98
CA SER A 7 -18.51 4.49 -16.47
C SER A 7 -17.02 4.25 -16.76
N GLY A 8 -16.51 3.03 -16.53
CA GLY A 8 -15.10 2.69 -16.73
C GLY A 8 -14.13 3.39 -15.76
N THR A 9 -14.63 3.98 -14.68
CA THR A 9 -13.82 4.71 -13.67
C THR A 9 -13.48 3.83 -12.47
N LEU A 10 -13.43 2.52 -12.66
CA LEU A 10 -13.09 1.56 -11.62
C LEU A 10 -11.57 1.48 -11.49
N HIS A 11 -11.06 1.71 -10.28
CA HIS A 11 -9.65 1.57 -9.97
C HIS A 11 -9.41 0.25 -9.22
N ARG A 12 -8.21 -0.32 -9.36
CA ARG A 12 -7.80 -1.52 -8.62
C ARG A 12 -6.51 -1.24 -7.88
N ASN A 13 -6.48 -1.57 -6.59
CA ASN A 13 -5.27 -1.58 -5.77
C ASN A 13 -5.07 -2.97 -5.14
N PHE A 14 -4.09 -3.10 -4.24
CA PHE A 14 -3.81 -4.36 -3.54
C PHE A 14 -4.96 -4.88 -2.65
N MET A 15 -5.93 -4.03 -2.30
CA MET A 15 -7.12 -4.40 -1.52
C MET A 15 -8.34 -4.76 -2.38
N GLY A 16 -8.26 -4.59 -3.71
CA GLY A 16 -9.32 -4.94 -4.66
C GLY A 16 -9.81 -3.75 -5.50
N TYR A 17 -11.05 -3.85 -5.97
CA TYR A 17 -11.67 -2.79 -6.79
C TYR A 17 -12.25 -1.69 -5.92
N THR A 18 -11.94 -0.45 -6.28
CA THR A 18 -12.42 0.76 -5.63
C THR A 18 -12.96 1.74 -6.66
N ALA A 19 -14.08 2.40 -6.31
CA ALA A 19 -14.65 3.47 -7.13
C ALA A 19 -13.98 4.83 -6.87
N GLY A 20 -13.11 4.91 -5.85
CA GLY A 20 -12.37 6.13 -5.50
C GLY A 20 -11.00 6.17 -6.16
N ALA A 21 -10.64 7.32 -6.74
CA ALA A 21 -9.29 7.58 -7.23
C ALA A 21 -8.35 7.91 -6.06
N THR A 22 -8.03 6.92 -5.24
CA THR A 22 -7.01 7.08 -4.20
C THR A 22 -5.63 7.14 -4.88
N LYS A 23 -5.02 8.32 -4.91
CA LYS A 23 -3.70 8.54 -5.55
C LYS A 23 -2.55 7.90 -4.78
N VAL A 24 -2.72 7.76 -3.46
CA VAL A 24 -1.73 7.19 -2.54
C VAL A 24 -2.44 6.36 -1.47
N MET A 25 -2.01 5.11 -1.33
CA MET A 25 -2.39 4.20 -0.27
C MET A 25 -1.17 3.93 0.61
N ILE A 26 -1.31 4.13 1.92
CA ILE A 26 -0.26 3.82 2.89
C ILE A 26 -0.68 2.57 3.66
N GLY A 27 0.06 1.49 3.46
CA GLY A 27 -0.09 0.26 4.22
C GLY A 27 0.61 0.40 5.58
N LEU A 28 -0.15 0.25 6.66
CA LEU A 28 0.38 0.25 8.03
C LEU A 28 0.48 -1.18 8.55
N GLY A 29 1.52 -1.46 9.34
CA GLY A 29 1.80 -2.79 9.90
C GLY A 29 2.85 -3.58 9.13
N MET A 30 3.23 -4.72 9.71
CA MET A 30 4.11 -5.71 9.10
C MET A 30 3.55 -6.19 7.77
N SER A 31 4.42 -6.39 6.78
CA SER A 31 4.12 -6.89 5.42
C SER A 31 3.23 -6.01 4.55
N ALA A 32 2.70 -4.90 5.10
CA ALA A 32 1.78 -4.02 4.42
C ALA A 32 2.42 -3.41 3.17
N ILE A 33 1.61 -3.25 2.13
CA ILE A 33 2.01 -2.65 0.85
C ILE A 33 1.39 -1.28 0.75
N SER A 34 2.25 -0.29 0.53
CA SER A 34 1.89 1.05 0.13
C SER A 34 2.01 1.17 -1.38
N ASP A 35 1.14 1.95 -1.97
CA ASP A 35 0.97 2.10 -3.41
C ASP A 35 0.72 3.58 -3.70
N SER A 36 1.62 4.16 -4.48
CA SER A 36 1.30 5.29 -5.32
C SER A 36 1.18 4.76 -6.75
N TRP A 37 0.38 5.42 -7.58
CA TRP A 37 0.17 5.01 -8.97
C TRP A 37 1.46 4.75 -9.78
N TYR A 38 2.60 5.27 -9.31
CA TYR A 38 3.91 5.14 -9.93
C TYR A 38 4.92 4.41 -9.04
N SER A 39 4.59 4.02 -7.83
CA SER A 39 5.55 3.39 -6.94
C SER A 39 4.91 2.53 -5.87
N PHE A 40 5.56 1.41 -5.58
CA PHE A 40 5.15 0.50 -4.53
C PHE A 40 6.21 0.50 -3.44
N ALA A 41 5.78 0.40 -2.19
CA ALA A 41 6.67 0.18 -1.06
C ALA A 41 6.09 -0.90 -0.17
N GLN A 42 6.91 -1.85 0.26
CA GLN A 42 6.51 -2.92 1.16
C GLN A 42 7.25 -2.79 2.47
N ASN A 43 6.51 -2.89 3.58
CA ASN A 43 7.09 -2.95 4.91
C ASN A 43 7.77 -4.30 5.17
N GLU A 44 8.62 -4.35 6.19
CA GLU A 44 9.28 -5.57 6.65
C GLU A 44 8.30 -6.73 6.83
N LYS A 45 8.72 -7.91 6.38
CA LYS A 45 7.91 -9.13 6.40
C LYS A 45 8.08 -9.92 7.70
N ASP A 46 9.24 -9.79 8.32
CA ASP A 46 9.51 -10.37 9.63
C ASP A 46 9.07 -9.40 10.73
N LEU A 47 8.42 -9.94 11.76
CA LEU A 47 7.90 -9.15 12.87
C LEU A 47 9.01 -8.47 13.65
N LYS A 48 10.13 -9.16 13.90
CA LYS A 48 11.25 -8.63 14.68
C LYS A 48 11.91 -7.46 13.96
N ASP A 49 12.11 -7.59 12.66
CA ASP A 49 12.71 -6.53 11.85
C ASP A 49 11.77 -5.32 11.72
N TYR A 50 10.46 -5.57 11.61
CA TYR A 50 9.45 -4.52 11.62
C TYR A 50 9.45 -3.75 12.95
N GLU A 51 9.35 -4.45 14.07
CA GLU A 51 9.32 -3.86 15.41
C GLU A 51 10.61 -3.10 15.72
N ALA A 52 11.78 -3.70 15.44
CA ALA A 52 13.08 -3.07 15.69
C ALA A 52 13.24 -1.73 14.93
N ARG A 53 12.74 -1.65 13.69
CA ARG A 53 12.77 -0.40 12.92
C ARG A 53 11.80 0.64 13.47
N VAL A 54 10.58 0.22 13.81
CA VAL A 54 9.55 1.12 14.38
C VAL A 54 10.01 1.70 15.71
N GLU A 55 10.56 0.86 16.60
CA GLU A 55 11.11 1.28 17.89
C GLU A 55 12.31 2.22 17.73
N ALA A 56 13.12 2.02 16.69
CA ALA A 56 14.22 2.92 16.32
C ALA A 56 13.76 4.23 15.65
N GLY A 57 12.45 4.47 15.51
CA GLY A 57 11.89 5.63 14.84
C GLY A 57 12.15 5.68 13.33
N LYS A 58 12.46 4.53 12.72
CA LYS A 58 12.73 4.40 11.28
C LYS A 58 11.49 3.87 10.57
N LEU A 59 11.29 4.32 9.33
CA LEU A 59 10.26 3.74 8.47
C LEU A 59 10.58 2.25 8.21
N PRO A 60 9.65 1.33 8.49
CA PRO A 60 9.91 -0.11 8.38
C PRO A 60 9.81 -0.60 6.92
N VAL A 61 10.29 0.19 5.96
CA VAL A 61 10.24 -0.14 4.52
C VAL A 61 11.39 -1.09 4.18
N PHE A 62 11.03 -2.25 3.65
CA PHE A 62 11.96 -3.29 3.21
C PHE A 62 12.41 -3.08 1.76
N ARG A 63 11.44 -2.90 0.85
CA ARG A 63 11.70 -2.74 -0.59
C ARG A 63 10.65 -1.87 -1.25
N GLY A 64 11.08 -1.10 -2.25
CA GLY A 64 10.17 -0.39 -3.15
C GLY A 64 10.44 -0.66 -4.62
N HIS A 65 9.47 -0.31 -5.46
CA HIS A 65 9.55 -0.31 -6.92
C HIS A 65 8.97 1.01 -7.45
N LEU A 66 9.51 1.51 -8.57
CA LEU A 66 9.12 2.76 -9.24
C LEU A 66 8.83 2.48 -10.71
#